data_AF-A0A7R9XJ32-F1
#
_entry.id   AF-A0A7R9XJ32-F1
#
_cell.length_a   1.000
_cell.length_b   1.000
_cell.length_c   1.000
_cell.angle_alpha   90.00
_cell.angle_beta   90.00
_cell.angle_gamma   90.00
#
_symmetry.space_group_name_H-M   'P 1'
#
loop_
_entity.id
_entity.type
_entity.pdbx_description
1 polymer ?
#
loop_
_entity_poly.entity_id
_entity_poly.type
_entity_poly.pdbx_seq_one_letter_code
_entity_poly.pdbx_strand_id
1 'polypeptide(L)'
;QSRRVGLCSNCCRFTQESEYCPLPTRCKHCSDEHQTEQCPYENNYKPKCANCTGSHRADDPQCLVAVAFRASTLTNYVKQRRNNDKVTTYVNRSR
;
A
#
# COMPACT_ATOMS: atom_id res chain seq x y z
N GLN A 1 -1.58 -10.45 14.19
CA GLN A 1 -2.45 -10.03 13.06
C GLN A 1 -1.56 -9.78 11.85
N SER A 2 -1.87 -10.40 10.71
CA SER A 2 -1.05 -10.29 9.48
C SER A 2 -1.13 -8.85 8.96
N ARG A 3 0.00 -8.12 8.99
CA ARG A 3 0.14 -6.79 8.36
C ARG A 3 0.02 -6.98 6.85
N ARG A 4 -1.22 -7.13 6.35
CA ARG A 4 -1.49 -7.20 4.92
C ARG A 4 -1.22 -5.83 4.35
N VAL A 5 -0.24 -5.74 3.46
CA VAL A 5 -0.06 -4.61 2.56
C VAL A 5 -1.39 -4.39 1.83
N GLY A 6 -2.08 -3.31 2.20
CA GLY A 6 -3.40 -2.97 1.69
C GLY A 6 -3.34 -1.75 0.78
N LEU A 7 -4.35 -1.60 -0.07
CA LEU A 7 -4.65 -0.29 -0.63
C LEU A 7 -5.37 0.52 0.44
N CYS A 8 -5.00 1.78 0.58
CA CYS A 8 -5.82 2.75 1.28
C CYS A 8 -7.20 2.83 0.61
N SER A 9 -8.28 2.68 1.38
CA SER A 9 -9.65 2.81 0.89
C SER A 9 -9.99 4.20 0.37
N ASN A 10 -9.28 5.23 0.83
CA ASN A 10 -9.48 6.61 0.42
C ASN A 10 -8.70 6.97 -0.86
N CYS A 11 -7.36 6.91 -0.83
CA CYS A 11 -6.53 7.39 -1.94
C CYS A 11 -6.06 6.29 -2.91
N CYS A 12 -6.43 5.03 -2.67
CA CYS A 12 -6.05 3.86 -3.47
C CYS A 12 -4.53 3.63 -3.61
N ARG A 13 -3.70 4.27 -2.77
CA ARG A 13 -2.25 4.03 -2.72
C ARG A 13 -1.91 2.88 -1.78
N PHE A 14 -0.79 2.21 -2.04
CA PHE A 14 -0.27 1.18 -1.14
C PHE A 14 0.18 1.81 0.19
N THR A 15 -0.34 1.28 1.29
CA THR A 15 0.01 1.72 2.64
C THR A 15 0.07 0.54 3.61
N GLN A 16 0.81 0.71 4.70
CA GLN A 16 0.80 -0.21 5.84
C GLN A 16 -0.32 0.11 6.83
N GLU A 17 -0.76 1.36 6.89
CA GLU A 17 -1.75 1.87 7.85
C GLU A 17 -2.76 2.76 7.11
N SER A 18 -4.06 2.51 7.33
CA SER A 18 -5.15 3.18 6.62
C SER A 18 -6.07 3.99 7.54
N GLU A 19 -5.76 4.12 8.83
CA GLU A 19 -6.65 4.77 9.81
C GLU A 19 -6.89 6.24 9.49
N TYR A 20 -5.87 6.98 9.05
CA TYR A 20 -6.00 8.38 8.66
C TYR A 20 -5.20 8.66 7.39
N CYS A 21 -5.91 8.89 6.28
CA CYS A 21 -5.29 9.24 5.01
C CYS A 21 -5.47 10.74 4.71
N PRO A 22 -4.40 11.55 4.71
CA PRO A 22 -4.48 12.98 4.44
C PRO A 22 -4.60 13.33 2.95
N LEU A 23 -4.58 12.32 2.08
CA LEU A 23 -4.61 12.51 0.63
C LEU A 23 -6.05 12.62 0.13
N PRO A 24 -6.28 13.31 -1.00
CA PRO A 24 -7.61 13.36 -1.62
C PRO A 24 -8.08 11.94 -2.01
N THR A 25 -9.40 11.76 -1.97
CA THR A 25 -10.04 10.52 -2.41
C THR A 25 -9.74 10.25 -3.87
N ARG A 26 -9.45 8.99 -4.23
CA ARG A 26 -9.21 8.60 -5.61
C ARG A 26 -10.04 7.40 -6.01
N CYS A 27 -10.53 7.44 -7.23
CA CYS A 27 -11.28 6.34 -7.81
C CYS A 27 -10.35 5.15 -8.11
N LYS A 28 -10.74 3.96 -7.65
CA LYS A 28 -9.99 2.72 -7.87
C LYS A 28 -9.95 2.31 -9.35
N HIS A 29 -10.90 2.79 -10.15
CA HIS A 29 -11.02 2.46 -11.57
C HIS A 29 -10.22 3.41 -12.47
N CYS A 30 -10.40 4.73 -12.33
CA CYS A 30 -9.80 5.70 -13.24
C CYS A 30 -8.66 6.54 -12.63
N SER A 31 -8.40 6.42 -11.33
CA SER A 31 -7.38 7.17 -10.58
C SER A 31 -7.61 8.68 -10.43
N ASP A 32 -8.75 9.19 -10.89
CA ASP A 32 -9.15 10.59 -10.73
C ASP A 32 -9.75 10.86 -9.34
N GLU A 33 -9.94 12.14 -9.01
CA GLU A 33 -10.38 12.62 -7.70
C GLU A 33 -11.90 12.53 -7.55
N HIS A 34 -12.38 11.35 -7.13
CA HIS A 34 -13.77 11.08 -6.73
C HIS A 34 -13.87 9.70 -6.06
N GLN A 35 -14.99 9.43 -5.40
CA GLN A 35 -15.30 8.08 -4.90
C GLN A 35 -15.57 7.12 -6.06
N THR A 36 -15.15 5.86 -5.93
CA THR A 36 -15.31 4.85 -6.99
C THR A 36 -16.77 4.67 -7.44
N GLU A 37 -17.72 4.87 -6.51
CA GLU A 37 -19.17 4.80 -6.75
C GLU A 37 -19.70 5.96 -7.63
N GLN A 38 -18.95 7.06 -7.70
CA GLN A 38 -19.27 8.26 -8.48
C GLN A 38 -18.48 8.34 -9.78
N CYS A 39 -17.85 7.23 -10.19
CA CYS A 39 -17.02 7.21 -11.39
C CYS A 39 -17.87 7.48 -12.63
N PRO A 40 -17.59 8.54 -13.42
CA PRO A 40 -18.36 8.87 -14.62
C PRO A 40 -18.05 7.91 -15.79
N TYR A 41 -17.00 7.12 -15.65
CA TYR A 41 -16.58 6.15 -16.65
C TYR A 41 -17.30 4.81 -16.45
N GLU A 42 -17.93 4.31 -17.50
CA GLU A 42 -18.57 2.98 -17.53
C GLU A 42 -17.54 1.84 -17.48
N ASN A 43 -18.01 0.61 -17.26
CA ASN A 43 -17.20 -0.62 -17.22
C ASN A 43 -16.27 -0.83 -18.44
N ASN A 44 -16.54 -0.18 -19.59
CA ASN A 44 -15.70 -0.24 -20.79
C ASN A 44 -14.48 0.69 -20.77
N TYR A 45 -14.33 1.52 -19.75
CA TYR A 45 -13.15 2.38 -19.63
C TYR A 45 -11.91 1.58 -19.21
N LYS A 46 -10.78 1.88 -19.86
CA LYS A 46 -9.49 1.24 -19.52
C LYS A 46 -9.11 1.66 -18.10
N PRO A 47 -9.00 0.72 -17.14
CA PRO A 47 -8.66 1.06 -15.78
C PRO A 47 -7.26 1.68 -15.73
N LYS A 48 -7.07 2.63 -14.82
CA LYS A 48 -5.80 3.32 -14.61
C LYS A 48 -5.35 3.09 -13.18
N CYS A 49 -4.08 2.73 -13.02
CA CYS A 49 -3.50 2.43 -11.72
C CYS A 49 -3.06 3.71 -11.00
N ALA A 50 -3.51 3.91 -9.75
CA ALA A 50 -3.17 5.10 -8.97
C ALA A 50 -1.69 5.15 -8.52
N ASN A 51 -0.98 4.01 -8.62
CA ASN A 51 0.40 3.85 -8.13
C ASN A 51 1.44 3.88 -9.26
N CYS A 52 1.12 3.33 -10.44
CA CYS A 52 2.05 3.26 -11.56
C CYS A 52 1.51 3.86 -12.86
N THR A 53 0.29 4.39 -12.87
CA THR A 53 -0.41 4.99 -14.02
C THR A 53 -0.65 4.06 -15.22
N GLY A 54 -0.35 2.76 -15.07
CA GLY A 54 -0.56 1.75 -16.11
C GLY A 54 -2.03 1.39 -16.31
N SER A 55 -2.31 0.67 -17.40
CA SER A 55 -3.66 0.26 -17.81
C SER A 55 -4.19 -0.95 -17.02
N HIS A 56 -4.23 -0.85 -15.70
CA HIS A 56 -4.79 -1.84 -14.79
C HIS A 56 -5.34 -1.16 -13.53
N ARG A 57 -6.13 -1.89 -12.72
CA ARG A 57 -6.68 -1.35 -11.46
C ARG A 57 -5.60 -1.26 -10.40
N ALA A 58 -5.75 -0.34 -9.45
CA ALA A 58 -4.72 -0.13 -8.42
C ALA A 58 -4.46 -1.36 -7.52
N ASP A 59 -5.39 -2.31 -7.45
CA ASP A 59 -5.28 -3.58 -6.70
C ASP A 59 -4.75 -4.77 -7.51
N ASP A 60 -4.34 -4.54 -8.76
CA ASP A 60 -3.79 -5.60 -9.60
C ASP A 60 -2.54 -6.24 -8.95
N PRO A 61 -2.54 -7.56 -8.69
CA PRO A 61 -1.40 -8.24 -8.08
C PRO A 61 -0.14 -8.23 -8.95
N GLN A 62 -0.26 -8.01 -10.26
CA GLN A 62 0.84 -7.93 -11.22
C GLN A 62 1.41 -6.51 -11.35
N CYS A 63 0.85 -5.52 -10.65
CA CYS A 63 1.43 -4.18 -10.62
C CYS A 63 2.85 -4.24 -10.01
N LEU A 64 3.87 -3.86 -10.79
CA LEU A 64 5.28 -3.88 -10.36
C LEU A 64 5.51 -3.02 -9.12
N VAL A 65 4.78 -1.91 -8.97
CA VAL A 65 4.83 -1.07 -7.76
C VAL A 65 4.26 -1.81 -6.55
N ALA A 66 3.20 -2.61 -6.73
CA ALA A 66 2.65 -3.45 -5.67
C ALA A 66 3.67 -4.52 -5.22
N VAL A 67 4.33 -5.17 -6.19
CA VAL A 67 5.37 -6.18 -5.94
C VAL A 67 6.53 -5.55 -5.16
N ALA A 68 7.03 -4.41 -5.63
CA ALA A 68 8.12 -3.67 -4.98
C ALA A 68 7.74 -3.22 -3.56
N PHE A 69 6.53 -2.70 -3.36
CA PHE A 69 6.06 -2.26 -2.05
C PHE A 69 5.94 -3.44 -1.07
N ARG A 70 5.41 -4.59 -1.50
CA ARG A 70 5.37 -5.81 -0.69
C ARG A 70 6.78 -6.27 -0.31
N ALA A 71 7.72 -6.27 -1.25
CA ALA A 71 9.12 -6.61 -0.97
C ALA A 71 9.80 -5.63 0.02
N SER A 72 9.54 -4.33 -0.10
CA SER A 72 10.10 -3.32 0.80
C SER A 72 9.52 -3.41 2.22
N THR A 73 8.22 -3.68 2.36
CA THR A 73 7.59 -3.91 3.67
C THR A 73 8.16 -5.12 4.38
N LEU A 74 8.42 -6.23 3.67
CA LEU A 74 9.12 -7.40 4.20
C LEU A 74 10.54 -7.06 4.66
N THR A 75 11.28 -6.28 3.86
CA THR A 75 12.64 -5.86 4.21
C THR A 75 12.66 -4.99 5.48
N ASN A 76 11.74 -4.03 5.58
CA ASN A 76 11.63 -3.16 6.76
C ASN A 76 11.21 -3.95 8.00
N TYR A 77 10.29 -4.92 7.87
CA TYR A 77 9.92 -5.84 8.94
C TYR A 77 11.13 -6.65 9.45
N VAL A 78 11.95 -7.22 8.55
CA VAL A 78 13.16 -7.97 8.92
C VAL A 78 14.19 -7.07 9.62
N LYS A 79 14.37 -5.83 9.15
CA LYS A 79 15.26 -4.84 9.79
C LYS A 79 14.79 -4.47 11.19
N GLN A 80 13.50 -4.19 11.36
CA GLN A 80 12.90 -3.91 12.67
C GLN A 80 13.12 -5.08 13.64
N ARG A 81 12.91 -6.32 13.19
CA ARG A 81 13.12 -7.51 14.02
C ARG A 81 14.59 -7.66 14.45
N ARG A 82 15.54 -7.54 13.51
CA ARG A 82 16.97 -7.59 13.84
C ARG A 82 17.40 -6.49 14.83
N ASN A 83 16.84 -5.29 14.71
CA ASN A 83 17.12 -4.21 15.67
C ASN A 83 16.54 -4.53 17.06
N ASN A 84 15.32 -5.07 17.14
CA ASN A 84 14.77 -5.53 18.42
C ASN A 84 15.61 -6.65 19.04
N ASP A 85 16.04 -7.65 18.27
CA ASP A 85 16.89 -8.74 18.77
C ASP A 85 18.22 -8.21 19.33
N LYS A 86 18.81 -7.19 18.70
CA LYS A 86 20.02 -6.49 19.16
C LYS A 86 19.79 -5.69 20.45
N VAL A 87 18.64 -5.01 20.57
CA VAL A 87 18.26 -4.28 21.80
C VAL A 87 18.11 -5.27 22.96
N THR A 88 17.43 -6.41 22.74
CA THR A 88 17.27 -7.45 23.77
C THR A 88 18.61 -8.04 24.21
N THR A 89 19.55 -8.27 23.28
CA THR A 89 20.89 -8.77 23.63
C THR A 89 21.73 -7.74 24.40
N TYR A 90 21.60 -6.44 24.10
CA TYR A 90 22.27 -5.38 24.86
C TYR A 90 21.74 -5.27 26.30
N VAL A 91 20.41 -5.31 26.47
CA VAL A 91 19.78 -5.23 27.80
C VAL A 91 20.15 -6.46 28.66
N ASN A 92 20.26 -7.65 28.07
CA ASN A 92 20.66 -8.86 28.79
C ASN A 92 22.16 -8.94 29.13
N ARG A 93 23.02 -8.17 28.45
CA ARG A 93 24.47 -8.08 28.75
C ARG A 93 24.83 -6.98 29.75
N SER A 94 23.90 -6.06 30.01
CA SER A 94 24.10 -4.92 30.92
C SER A 94 23.56 -5.19 32.33
N ARG A 95 23.33 -6.46 32.66
CA ARG A 95 22.87 -6.95 33.98
C ARG A 95 23.91 -7.88 34.58
#